data_AF-A0A1S4A3F9-F1
#
_entry.id   AF-A0A1S4A3F9-F1
#
_cell.length_a   1.000
_cell.length_b   1.000
_cell.length_c   1.000
_cell.angle_alpha   90.00
_cell.angle_beta   90.00
_cell.angle_gamma   90.00
#
_symmetry.space_group_name_H-M   'P 1'
#
loop_
_entity.id
_entity.type
_entity.pdbx_description
1 polymer ?
#
loop_
_entity_poly.entity_id
_entity_poly.type
_entity_poly.pdbx_seq_one_letter_code
_entity_poly.pdbx_strand_id
1 'polypeptide(L)'
;MAALSSSKSYHIRSISLLGRSHPNTQRVEEELNKLKTLDTTVAPAAETICSALFDLEMLHKCMDDLLNLPQTLKSLSKYQNGKWIEDLLEKSVRIIDVCGTARDLVSRSKESVRDLQSALSQEERRFKCRSQHF
;
A
#
# COMPACT_ATOMS: atom_id res chain seq x y z
N MET A 1 -60.08 -2.48 -48.31
CA MET A 1 -59.34 -3.16 -47.23
C MET A 1 -58.04 -2.40 -47.01
N ALA A 2 -57.92 -1.64 -45.91
CA ALA A 2 -56.72 -0.89 -45.58
C ALA A 2 -55.73 -1.78 -44.83
N ALA A 3 -54.50 -1.88 -45.34
CA ALA A 3 -53.43 -2.65 -44.70
C ALA A 3 -52.79 -1.83 -43.57
N LEU A 4 -52.76 -2.40 -42.37
CA LEU A 4 -52.10 -1.83 -41.18
C LEU A 4 -50.58 -1.92 -41.35
N SER A 5 -49.91 -0.79 -41.49
CA SER A 5 -48.45 -0.72 -41.44
C SER A 5 -47.97 -0.92 -40.00
N SER A 6 -47.42 -2.10 -39.70
CA SER A 6 -46.74 -2.39 -38.43
C SER A 6 -45.42 -1.62 -38.36
N SER A 7 -45.40 -0.51 -37.61
CA SER A 7 -44.17 0.17 -37.23
C SER A 7 -43.44 -0.66 -36.18
N LYS A 8 -42.44 -1.42 -36.61
CA LYS A 8 -41.52 -2.11 -35.69
C LYS A 8 -40.70 -1.06 -34.95
N SER A 9 -41.08 -0.79 -33.71
CA SER A 9 -40.24 -0.13 -32.71
C SER A 9 -38.95 -0.94 -32.56
N TYR A 10 -37.84 -0.41 -33.04
CA TYR A 10 -36.53 -0.91 -32.65
C TYR A 10 -36.30 -0.51 -31.20
N HIS A 11 -36.54 -1.43 -30.28
CA HIS A 11 -36.02 -1.30 -28.93
C HIS A 11 -34.49 -1.27 -29.02
N ILE A 12 -33.93 -0.07 -28.93
CA ILE A 12 -32.52 0.14 -28.60
C ILE A 12 -32.33 -0.49 -27.22
N ARG A 13 -31.85 -1.74 -27.20
CA ARG A 13 -31.36 -2.36 -25.98
C ARG A 13 -30.16 -1.55 -25.53
N SER A 14 -30.30 -0.93 -24.37
CA SER A 14 -29.29 -0.09 -23.73
C SER A 14 -27.92 -0.77 -23.77
N ILE A 15 -26.96 -0.07 -24.35
CA ILE A 15 -25.53 -0.34 -24.17
C ILE A 15 -25.19 0.02 -22.72
N SER A 16 -25.34 -0.93 -21.80
CA SER A 16 -24.72 -0.85 -20.48
C SER A 16 -23.23 -1.10 -20.61
N LEU A 17 -22.55 -0.13 -21.23
CA LEU A 17 -21.09 -0.01 -21.24
C LEU A 17 -20.71 0.98 -20.14
N LEU A 18 -21.15 0.70 -18.91
CA LEU A 18 -20.45 1.18 -17.74
C LEU A 18 -19.32 0.18 -17.54
N GLY A 19 -18.16 0.49 -18.11
CA GLY A 19 -16.89 -0.16 -17.81
C GLY A 19 -16.51 0.09 -16.35
N ARG A 20 -17.25 -0.53 -15.43
CA ARG A 20 -16.89 -0.55 -14.01
C ARG A 20 -15.66 -1.44 -13.91
N SER A 21 -14.53 -0.83 -13.57
CA SER A 21 -13.32 -1.56 -13.20
C SER A 21 -13.69 -2.68 -12.22
N HIS A 22 -13.07 -3.86 -12.36
CA HIS A 22 -13.29 -4.97 -11.43
C HIS A 22 -13.12 -4.46 -9.99
N PRO A 23 -13.94 -4.89 -9.01
CA PRO A 23 -13.86 -4.36 -7.63
C PRO A 23 -12.45 -4.40 -7.05
N ASN A 24 -11.67 -5.45 -7.34
CA ASN A 24 -10.26 -5.53 -6.92
C ASN A 24 -9.36 -4.46 -7.56
N THR A 25 -9.57 -4.12 -8.84
CA THR A 25 -8.82 -3.05 -9.51
C THR A 25 -9.16 -1.67 -8.95
N GLN A 26 -10.42 -1.43 -8.61
CA GLN A 26 -10.85 -0.20 -7.96
C GLN A 26 -10.21 -0.07 -6.56
N ARG A 27 -10.18 -1.16 -5.79
CA ARG A 27 -9.59 -1.18 -4.46
C ARG A 27 -8.08 -0.87 -4.48
N VAL A 28 -7.35 -1.41 -5.45
CA VAL A 28 -5.91 -1.10 -5.64
C VAL A 28 -5.70 0.39 -5.92
N GLU A 29 -6.55 0.99 -6.75
CA GLU A 29 -6.48 2.43 -7.08
C GLU A 29 -6.77 3.31 -5.86
N GLU A 30 -7.76 2.93 -5.04
CA GLU A 30 -8.09 3.62 -3.79
C GLU A 30 -6.90 3.64 -2.81
N GLU A 31 -6.27 2.49 -2.55
CA GLU A 31 -5.10 2.42 -1.67
C GLU A 31 -3.89 3.18 -2.23
N LEU A 32 -3.67 3.14 -3.56
CA LEU A 32 -2.61 3.90 -4.20
C LEU A 32 -2.82 5.42 -4.07
N ASN A 33 -4.07 5.88 -4.15
CA ASN A 33 -4.38 7.30 -3.99
C ASN A 33 -4.13 7.78 -2.56
N LYS A 34 -4.40 6.98 -1.53
CA LYS A 34 -4.04 7.32 -0.13
C LYS A 34 -2.55 7.56 0.03
N LEU A 35 -1.73 6.66 -0.52
CA LEU A 35 -0.27 6.79 -0.50
C LEU A 35 0.23 8.03 -1.27
N LYS A 36 -0.44 8.41 -2.38
CA LYS A 36 -0.10 9.61 -3.14
C LYS A 36 -0.47 10.92 -2.43
N THR A 37 -1.53 10.91 -1.63
CA THR A 37 -1.98 12.10 -0.87
C THR A 37 -1.14 12.37 0.37
N LEU A 38 -0.16 11.51 0.67
CA LEU A 38 0.72 11.66 1.82
C LEU A 38 1.67 12.85 1.58
N ASP A 39 1.41 13.96 2.27
CA ASP A 39 2.17 15.20 2.14
C ASP A 39 3.64 14.99 2.56
N THR A 40 4.55 15.15 1.60
CA THR A 40 6.02 15.03 1.78
C THR A 40 6.70 16.38 2.02
N THR A 41 5.91 17.46 2.13
CA THR A 41 6.38 18.84 2.26
C THR A 41 6.99 19.18 3.62
N VAL A 42 6.74 18.37 4.65
CA VAL A 42 7.28 18.54 6.01
C VAL A 42 7.95 17.25 6.47
N ALA A 43 8.96 17.36 7.34
CA ALA A 43 9.57 16.19 7.98
C ALA A 43 8.47 15.31 8.60
N PRO A 44 8.28 14.07 8.12
CA PRO A 44 7.13 13.27 8.49
C PRO A 44 7.23 12.87 9.96
N ALA A 45 6.16 13.11 10.71
CA ALA A 45 6.04 12.62 12.07
C ALA A 45 6.06 11.08 12.08
N ALA A 46 6.44 10.48 13.20
CA ALA A 46 6.43 9.03 13.36
C ALA A 46 5.04 8.42 13.04
N GLU A 47 3.98 9.12 13.39
CA GLU A 47 2.59 8.74 13.07
C GLU A 47 2.34 8.69 11.56
N THR A 48 2.81 9.69 10.81
CA THR A 48 2.73 9.73 9.35
C THR A 48 3.46 8.56 8.70
N ILE A 49 4.65 8.21 9.22
CA ILE A 49 5.42 7.05 8.74
C ILE A 49 4.67 5.75 9.03
N CYS A 50 4.10 5.58 10.24
CA CYS A 50 3.30 4.41 10.59
C CYS A 50 2.06 4.28 9.69
N SER A 51 1.35 5.38 9.43
CA SER A 51 0.21 5.40 8.50
C SER A 51 0.64 5.00 7.10
N ALA A 52 1.73 5.57 6.58
CA ALA A 52 2.24 5.23 5.25
C ALA A 52 2.59 3.74 5.11
N LEU A 53 3.19 3.14 6.14
CA LEU A 53 3.50 1.72 6.17
C LEU A 53 2.23 0.85 6.21
N PHE A 54 1.21 1.28 6.95
CA PHE A 54 -0.08 0.61 6.99
C PHE A 54 -0.80 0.67 5.63
N ASP A 55 -0.82 1.83 4.98
CA ASP A 55 -1.41 2.00 3.66
C ASP A 55 -0.66 1.14 2.61
N LEU A 56 0.66 1.00 2.75
CA LEU A 56 1.48 0.13 1.90
C LEU A 56 1.16 -1.36 2.10
N GLU A 57 0.95 -1.79 3.34
CA GLU A 57 0.47 -3.14 3.65
C GLU A 57 -0.91 -3.39 3.00
N MET A 58 -1.80 -2.40 3.06
CA MET A 58 -3.12 -2.51 2.47
C MET A 58 -3.09 -2.58 0.95
N LEU A 59 -2.26 -1.75 0.31
CA LEU A 59 -2.00 -1.83 -1.12
C LEU A 59 -1.49 -3.22 -1.51
N HIS A 60 -0.50 -3.75 -0.77
CA HIS A 60 0.07 -5.07 -1.03
C HIS A 60 -1.00 -6.18 -0.97
N LYS A 61 -1.87 -6.15 0.05
CA LYS A 61 -2.98 -7.11 0.17
C LYS A 61 -3.95 -7.02 -1.00
N CYS A 62 -4.32 -5.81 -1.43
CA CYS A 62 -5.23 -5.62 -2.56
C CYS A 62 -4.61 -6.09 -3.88
N MET A 63 -3.29 -5.89 -4.06
CA MET A 63 -2.57 -6.41 -5.20
C MET A 63 -2.52 -7.93 -5.20
N ASP A 64 -2.28 -8.56 -4.06
CA ASP A 64 -2.31 -10.02 -3.92
C ASP A 64 -3.70 -10.60 -4.27
N ASP A 65 -4.77 -10.00 -3.73
CA ASP A 65 -6.16 -10.35 -4.06
C ASP A 65 -6.45 -10.23 -5.58
N LEU A 66 -5.87 -9.23 -6.25
CA LEU A 66 -6.01 -9.03 -7.69
C LEU A 66 -5.21 -10.06 -8.50
N LEU A 67 -3.97 -10.34 -8.11
CA LEU A 67 -3.07 -11.25 -8.81
C LEU A 67 -3.51 -12.71 -8.66
N ASN A 68 -4.10 -13.08 -7.52
CA ASN A 68 -4.65 -14.42 -7.29
C ASN A 68 -5.95 -14.69 -8.06
N LEU A 69 -6.53 -13.69 -8.74
CA LEU A 69 -7.75 -13.89 -9.52
C LEU A 69 -7.45 -14.72 -10.78
N PRO A 70 -8.24 -15.77 -11.09
CA PRO A 70 -7.99 -16.63 -12.26
C PRO A 70 -8.00 -15.87 -13.59
N GLN A 71 -8.78 -14.79 -13.68
CA GLN A 71 -8.83 -13.91 -14.86
C GLN A 71 -7.52 -13.13 -15.05
N THR A 72 -6.95 -12.64 -13.94
CA THR A 72 -5.65 -11.96 -13.94
C THR A 72 -4.58 -12.94 -14.37
N LEU A 73 -4.46 -14.10 -13.71
CA LEU A 73 -3.46 -15.12 -14.06
C LEU A 73 -3.56 -15.58 -15.52
N LYS A 74 -4.77 -15.79 -16.04
CA LYS A 74 -4.98 -16.12 -17.46
C LYS A 74 -4.61 -14.97 -18.41
N SER A 75 -4.77 -13.73 -17.98
CA SER A 75 -4.34 -12.57 -18.77
C SER A 75 -2.82 -12.45 -18.74
N LEU A 76 -2.20 -12.67 -17.58
CA LEU A 76 -0.74 -12.71 -17.42
C LEU A 76 -0.09 -13.80 -18.28
N SER A 77 -0.66 -15.00 -18.31
CA SER A 77 -0.12 -16.09 -19.14
C SER A 77 -0.28 -15.85 -20.64
N LYS A 78 -1.29 -15.07 -21.06
CA LYS A 78 -1.46 -14.63 -22.45
C LYS A 78 -0.47 -13.56 -22.86
N TYR A 79 -0.04 -12.72 -21.92
CA TYR A 79 1.08 -11.81 -22.13
C TYR A 79 2.37 -12.63 -22.18
N GLN A 80 2.68 -13.19 -23.35
CA GLN A 80 3.94 -13.89 -23.63
C GLN A 80 5.19 -13.00 -23.47
N ASN A 81 5.00 -11.70 -23.27
CA ASN A 81 6.07 -10.75 -23.02
C ASN A 81 6.43 -10.74 -21.52
N GLY A 82 7.37 -11.61 -21.14
CA GLY A 82 7.90 -11.70 -19.77
C GLY A 82 8.35 -10.36 -19.18
N LYS A 83 8.63 -9.37 -20.04
CA LYS A 83 8.94 -7.99 -19.67
C LYS A 83 7.91 -7.36 -18.74
N TRP A 84 6.61 -7.60 -18.93
CA TRP A 84 5.60 -6.99 -18.03
C TRP A 84 5.63 -7.59 -16.62
N ILE A 85 5.88 -8.90 -16.52
CA ILE A 85 6.03 -9.60 -15.24
C ILE A 85 7.32 -9.17 -14.56
N GLU A 86 8.41 -9.01 -15.32
CA GLU A 86 9.69 -8.50 -14.83
C GLU A 86 9.56 -7.07 -14.29
N ASP A 87 8.93 -6.16 -15.04
CA ASP A 87 8.67 -4.78 -14.61
C ASP A 87 7.80 -4.73 -13.34
N LEU A 88 6.80 -5.62 -13.25
CA LEU A 88 5.95 -5.75 -12.06
C LEU A 88 6.77 -6.22 -10.86
N LEU A 89 7.60 -7.26 -11.04
CA LEU A 89 8.44 -7.82 -9.99
C LEU A 89 9.45 -6.78 -9.51
N GLU A 90 10.10 -6.05 -10.41
CA GLU A 90 11.04 -4.98 -10.09
C GLU A 90 10.38 -3.89 -9.23
N LYS A 91 9.15 -3.50 -9.55
CA LYS A 91 8.36 -2.54 -8.75
C LYS A 91 8.03 -3.10 -7.37
N SER A 92 7.67 -4.38 -7.26
CA SER A 92 7.40 -5.04 -5.98
C SER A 92 8.66 -5.14 -5.10
N VAL A 93 9.82 -5.41 -5.69
CA VAL A 93 11.11 -5.42 -4.97
C VAL A 93 11.41 -4.06 -4.36
N ARG A 94 11.21 -2.96 -5.11
CA ARG A 94 11.37 -1.59 -4.57
C ARG A 94 10.49 -1.33 -3.35
N ILE A 95 9.26 -1.85 -3.32
CA ILE A 95 8.37 -1.73 -2.16
C ILE A 95 8.96 -2.48 -0.95
N ILE A 96 9.48 -3.68 -1.17
CA ILE A 96 10.14 -4.49 -0.12
C ILE A 96 11.37 -3.75 0.44
N ASP A 97 12.17 -3.10 -0.41
CA ASP A 97 13.34 -2.33 0.01
C ASP A 97 12.97 -1.13 0.88
N VAL A 98 11.88 -0.42 0.54
CA VAL A 98 11.33 0.67 1.35
C VAL A 98 10.89 0.16 2.72
N CYS A 99 10.14 -0.95 2.76
CA CYS A 99 9.74 -1.60 4.02
C CYS A 99 10.95 -2.03 4.86
N GLY A 100 12.00 -2.55 4.21
CA GLY A 100 13.25 -2.92 4.87
C GLY A 100 13.94 -1.73 5.51
N THR A 101 14.09 -0.65 4.76
CA THR A 101 14.70 0.61 5.24
C THR A 101 13.91 1.20 6.42
N ALA A 102 12.58 1.18 6.34
CA ALA A 102 11.71 1.66 7.41
C ALA A 102 11.88 0.82 8.70
N ARG A 103 11.93 -0.51 8.56
CA ARG A 103 12.17 -1.43 9.69
C ARG A 103 13.54 -1.19 10.34
N ASP A 104 14.58 -0.96 9.54
CA ASP A 104 15.91 -0.67 10.06
C ASP A 104 15.94 0.67 10.81
N LEU A 105 15.26 1.69 10.28
CA LEU A 105 15.12 2.97 10.95
C LEU A 105 14.40 2.84 12.30
N VAL A 106 13.27 2.13 12.34
CA VAL A 106 12.53 1.86 13.58
C VAL A 106 13.42 1.10 14.58
N SER A 107 14.19 0.13 14.11
CA SER A 107 15.10 -0.65 14.95
C SER A 107 16.20 0.21 15.57
N ARG A 108 16.82 1.11 14.79
CA ARG A 108 17.80 2.09 15.28
C ARG A 108 17.19 3.06 16.29
N SER A 109 15.99 3.58 16.03
CA SER A 109 15.28 4.45 16.97
C SER A 109 15.02 3.74 18.30
N LYS A 110 14.61 2.47 18.25
CA LYS A 110 14.37 1.64 19.45
C LYS A 110 15.66 1.40 20.24
N GLU A 111 16.80 1.25 19.58
CA GLU A 111 18.11 1.12 20.23
C GLU A 111 18.53 2.42 20.91
N SER A 112 18.43 3.55 20.21
CA SER A 112 18.73 4.88 20.78
C SER A 112 17.90 5.17 22.04
N VAL A 113 16.61 4.84 22.04
CA VAL A 113 15.76 4.99 23.24
C VAL A 113 16.26 4.12 24.41
N ARG A 114 16.68 2.87 24.16
CA ARG A 114 17.23 1.99 25.19
C ARG A 114 18.54 2.52 25.76
N ASP A 115 19.41 3.06 24.91
CA ASP A 115 20.69 3.62 25.32
C ASP A 115 20.49 4.85 26.21
N LEU A 116 19.57 5.75 25.84
CA LEU A 116 19.20 6.90 26.65
C LEU A 116 18.62 6.50 28.01
N GLN A 117 17.71 5.53 28.04
CA GLN A 117 17.14 5.00 29.30
C GLN A 117 18.22 4.38 30.20
N SER A 118 19.17 3.66 29.60
CA SER A 118 20.28 3.04 30.31
C SER A 118 21.25 4.07 30.90
N ALA A 119 21.57 5.11 30.12
CA ALA A 119 22.42 6.21 30.56
C ALA A 119 21.78 6.99 31.73
N LEU A 120 20.48 7.30 31.63
CA LEU A 120 19.74 7.96 32.71
C LEU A 120 19.74 7.11 33.99
N SER A 121 19.44 5.81 33.86
CA SER A 121 19.44 4.87 34.98
C SER A 121 20.82 4.74 35.63
N GLN A 122 21.90 4.81 34.84
CA GLN A 122 23.26 4.79 35.35
C GLN A 122 23.58 6.05 36.16
N GLU A 123 23.15 7.21 35.67
CA GLU A 123 23.41 8.48 36.34
C GLU A 123 22.62 8.60 37.66
N GLU A 124 21.37 8.13 37.70
CA GLU A 124 20.58 8.04 38.94
C GLU A 124 21.28 7.18 40.01
N ARG A 125 21.84 6.02 39.61
CA ARG A 125 22.61 5.17 40.53
C ARG A 125 23.87 5.88 41.04
N ARG A 126 24.55 6.65 40.18
CA ARG A 126 25.74 7.43 40.55
C ARG A 126 25.40 8.54 41.53
N PHE A 127 24.27 9.24 41.36
CA PHE A 127 23.81 10.24 42.32
C PHE A 127 23.49 9.60 43.68
N LYS A 128 22.75 8.48 43.69
CA LYS A 128 22.43 7.77 44.93
C LYS A 128 23.67 7.29 45.68
N CYS A 129 24.68 6.80 44.97
CA CYS A 129 25.94 6.36 45.58
C CYS A 129 26.75 7.54 46.13
N ARG A 130 26.81 8.67 45.42
CA ARG A 130 27.46 9.90 45.91
C ARG A 130 26.78 10.48 47.15
N SER A 131 25.45 10.43 47.24
CA SER A 131 24.71 10.90 48.41
C SER A 131 24.86 10.01 49.65
N GLN A 132 25.37 8.78 49.52
CA GLN A 132 25.65 7.91 50.68
C GLN A 132 27.03 8.14 51.29
N HIS A 133 27.88 8.94 50.64
CA HIS A 133 29.24 9.27 51.09
C HIS A 133 29.36 10.67 51.72
N PHE A 134 28.23 11.37 51.92
CA PHE A 134 28.10 12.62 52.69
C PHE A 134 27.13 12.39 53.85
#